data_AF-A0A843Y7U1-F1
#
_entry.id   AF-A0A843Y7U1-F1
#
_cell.length_a   1.000
_cell.length_b   1.000
_cell.length_c   1.000
_cell.angle_alpha   90.00
_cell.angle_beta   90.00
_cell.angle_gamma   90.00
#
_symmetry.space_group_name_H-M   'P 1'
#
loop_
_entity.id
_entity.type
_entity.pdbx_description
1 polymer ?
#
loop_
_entity_poly.entity_id
_entity_poly.type
_entity_poly.pdbx_seq_one_letter_code
_entity_poly.pdbx_strand_id
1 'polypeptide(L)'
;MIQIKRNNKVFFTLEDFGEGSKLSYQLMDHHYVILKFTTATPVYFEIGDSVEIPDFGYFELTSSYFPKHNDSDGYDYEMQMDAYYMSWKNKICKYRPQHGANETSFNLTTTVGVHMNVILGNLKALGLTYNGKDFSVDYTTYNNKAFDVQKRFLIEYGSISILDALNAICSEDALNCEWWIDGSIIYLGYCEMEGQTTFEQDVNVLSMSYSESKSTYITRLYAFGSDRNIPKGYFTGADADVTTDGVATDYLMLPNKEVDSDGFYAKDGYLENVNVVKNDKQAIEGVVMFDDEYPKVECRVSRIKTYDSTVDNDDGTKTTQTFWQIGSTDSFAESFEASWIKSNLTLGIKFTSGALMGMEFDVSFKIIDKENFFEIVANDTYGRTLPDSVMCPKEGDRFFLFNWDATKITDTDLIPTAQLSLFDRAKQYYQKTMISNSNFTCTMDGDKFYNDGTYDYHPLGEQVKLINDMFAQVDADGKHYRNSRIIGMEIPLDIPYDHPQYTVGEKAATSRLGKLEDKVDSIKVNGMQIGGTGSGNGGGVYVIGMNDTTPASDSNVYSARRSRMEFVSRLQDNTAKGTITWEKVQKFFSGLHVGNSNNENGGSWIPDAEGRSHLITDYLEVRMKAIFEE
;
A
#
# COMPACT_ATOMS: atom_id res chain seq x y z
N MET A 1 9.96 6.40 46.12
CA MET A 1 10.26 7.79 45.69
C MET A 1 10.57 7.84 44.21
N ILE A 2 9.69 8.47 43.44
CA ILE A 2 9.80 8.64 41.98
C ILE A 2 10.09 10.12 41.70
N GLN A 3 11.12 10.39 40.91
CA GLN A 3 11.57 11.75 40.63
C GLN A 3 11.09 12.20 39.25
N ILE A 4 10.26 13.24 39.22
CA ILE A 4 9.89 13.94 38.00
C ILE A 4 10.89 15.06 37.77
N LYS A 5 11.47 15.08 36.58
CA LYS A 5 12.53 16.00 36.18
C LYS A 5 12.01 16.99 35.15
N ARG A 6 12.40 18.25 35.31
CA ARG A 6 12.26 19.32 34.30
C ARG A 6 13.65 19.69 33.82
N ASN A 7 13.91 19.60 32.51
CA ASN A 7 15.23 19.87 31.94
C ASN A 7 16.36 19.12 32.69
N ASN A 8 16.18 17.83 32.94
CA ASN A 8 17.09 16.94 33.67
C ASN A 8 17.34 17.29 35.15
N LYS A 9 16.58 18.21 35.75
CA LYS A 9 16.65 18.54 37.17
C LYS A 9 15.38 18.08 37.88
N VAL A 10 15.52 17.47 39.06
CA VAL A 10 14.36 17.09 39.88
C VAL A 10 13.50 18.34 40.15
N PHE A 11 12.27 18.30 39.68
CA PHE A 11 11.27 19.35 39.82
C PHE A 11 10.22 18.98 40.86
N PHE A 12 9.81 17.71 40.87
CA PHE A 12 8.81 17.19 41.78
C PHE A 12 9.15 15.73 42.15
N THR A 13 8.79 15.34 43.36
CA THR A 13 9.03 13.98 43.87
C THR A 13 7.72 13.41 44.35
N LEU A 14 7.38 12.24 43.82
CA LEU A 14 6.31 11.39 44.35
C LEU A 14 6.91 10.50 45.43
N GLU A 15 6.29 10.45 46.60
CA GLU A 15 6.73 9.53 47.66
C GLU A 15 6.54 8.07 47.21
N ASP A 16 5.35 7.78 46.67
CA ASP A 16 4.94 6.48 46.14
C ASP A 16 3.95 6.63 44.97
N PHE A 17 3.65 5.53 44.29
CA PHE A 17 2.58 5.47 43.30
C PHE A 17 1.22 5.41 44.00
N GLY A 18 0.29 6.30 43.61
CA GLY A 18 -1.09 6.22 44.09
C GLY A 18 -1.87 5.08 43.42
N GLU A 19 -2.92 4.62 44.10
CA GLU A 19 -3.77 3.51 43.68
C GLU A 19 -4.26 3.67 42.23
N GLY A 20 -4.04 2.65 41.41
CA GLY A 20 -4.42 2.63 39.99
C GLY A 20 -3.45 3.38 39.06
N SER A 21 -2.25 3.71 39.54
CA SER A 21 -1.12 4.04 38.65
C SER A 21 -0.74 2.80 37.84
N LYS A 22 -0.46 2.95 36.55
CA LYS A 22 -0.19 1.79 35.67
C LYS A 22 0.71 2.12 34.49
N LEU A 23 1.43 1.12 33.98
CA LEU A 23 1.99 1.06 32.64
C LEU A 23 0.95 0.49 31.68
N SER A 24 0.91 1.03 30.47
CA SER A 24 0.10 0.51 29.37
C SER A 24 0.91 0.59 28.08
N TYR A 25 1.17 -0.57 27.47
CA TYR A 25 1.95 -0.69 26.24
C TYR A 25 1.27 -1.66 25.27
N GLN A 26 0.92 -1.19 24.08
CA GLN A 26 0.41 -1.99 22.98
C GLN A 26 1.25 -1.74 21.71
N LEU A 27 1.71 -2.82 21.07
CA LEU A 27 2.51 -2.79 19.86
C LEU A 27 1.87 -1.88 18.79
N MET A 28 2.66 -0.95 18.23
CA MET A 28 2.27 0.03 17.20
C MET A 28 1.11 1.00 17.55
N ASP A 29 0.56 0.96 18.77
CA ASP A 29 -0.57 1.82 19.16
C ASP A 29 -0.17 2.87 20.21
N HIS A 30 0.15 2.43 21.43
CA HIS A 30 0.39 3.32 22.55
C HIS A 30 1.43 2.74 23.52
N HIS A 31 2.16 3.61 24.22
CA HIS A 31 3.11 3.23 25.27
C HIS A 31 3.20 4.41 26.25
N TYR A 32 2.62 4.25 27.43
CA TYR A 32 2.54 5.31 28.44
C TYR A 32 2.41 4.76 29.85
N VAL A 33 2.64 5.61 30.83
CA VAL A 33 2.25 5.39 32.22
C VAL A 33 1.17 6.37 32.64
N ILE A 34 0.31 5.95 33.56
CA ILE A 34 -0.59 6.82 34.32
C ILE A 34 -0.05 6.91 35.73
N LEU A 35 0.23 8.12 36.19
CA LEU A 35 0.66 8.40 37.55
C LEU A 35 -0.49 9.04 38.32
N LYS A 36 -0.93 8.40 39.40
CA LYS A 36 -1.95 8.91 40.31
C LYS A 36 -1.33 9.39 41.60
N PHE A 37 -1.73 10.58 42.05
CA PHE A 37 -1.29 11.17 43.31
C PHE A 37 -2.15 12.39 43.68
N THR A 38 -2.03 12.85 44.92
CA THR A 38 -2.76 14.02 45.44
C THR A 38 -1.79 15.00 46.08
N THR A 39 -2.00 16.30 45.89
CA THR A 39 -1.20 17.36 46.51
C THR A 39 -2.09 18.39 47.20
N ALA A 40 -1.62 19.00 48.29
CA ALA A 40 -2.35 20.07 48.99
C ALA A 40 -2.45 21.38 48.18
N THR A 41 -1.47 21.66 47.31
CA THR A 41 -1.43 22.85 46.44
C THR A 41 -1.15 22.43 45.00
N PRO A 42 -1.67 23.13 43.97
CA PRO A 42 -1.51 22.69 42.60
C PRO A 42 -0.04 22.76 42.16
N VAL A 43 0.40 21.71 41.46
CA VAL A 43 1.71 21.56 40.85
C VAL A 43 1.50 21.65 39.34
N TYR A 44 2.24 22.56 38.70
CA TYR A 44 2.09 22.83 37.28
C TYR A 44 3.18 22.10 36.49
N PHE A 45 2.77 21.06 35.77
CA PHE A 45 3.63 20.30 34.87
C PHE A 45 3.73 20.95 33.48
N GLU A 46 4.89 20.83 32.86
CA GLU A 46 5.19 21.34 31.53
C GLU A 46 5.41 20.18 30.55
N ILE A 47 5.07 20.39 29.28
CA ILE A 47 5.40 19.43 28.22
C ILE A 47 6.92 19.24 28.19
N GLY A 48 7.37 17.99 28.24
CA GLY A 48 8.78 17.62 28.37
C GLY A 48 9.25 17.37 29.81
N ASP A 49 8.40 17.57 30.83
CA ASP A 49 8.66 16.99 32.14
C ASP A 49 8.70 15.48 32.03
N SER A 50 9.67 14.85 32.69
CA SER A 50 10.01 13.45 32.46
C SER A 50 10.14 12.65 33.75
N VAL A 51 9.92 11.35 33.65
CA VAL A 51 10.05 10.39 34.74
C VAL A 51 10.74 9.13 34.23
N GLU A 52 11.57 8.54 35.07
CA GLU A 52 12.14 7.21 34.82
C GLU A 52 11.46 6.25 35.78
N ILE A 53 10.80 5.24 35.22
CA ILE A 53 10.09 4.21 35.95
C ILE A 53 11.01 2.99 36.01
N PRO A 54 11.28 2.44 37.22
CA PRO A 54 12.05 1.21 37.36
C PRO A 54 11.53 0.11 36.44
N ASP A 55 12.43 -0.65 35.84
CA ASP A 55 12.16 -1.78 34.92
C ASP A 55 11.46 -1.43 33.59
N PHE A 56 10.81 -0.25 33.49
CA PHE A 56 10.01 0.15 32.32
C PHE A 56 10.60 1.33 31.53
N GLY A 57 11.55 2.07 32.11
CA GLY A 57 12.34 3.08 31.41
C GLY A 57 11.74 4.49 31.45
N TYR A 58 12.01 5.29 30.41
CA TYR A 58 11.77 6.73 30.41
C TYR A 58 10.43 7.12 29.77
N PHE A 59 9.70 8.00 30.47
CA PHE A 59 8.43 8.58 30.05
C PHE A 59 8.45 10.12 30.18
N GLU A 60 7.70 10.80 29.33
CA GLU A 60 7.60 12.25 29.31
C GLU A 60 6.17 12.74 29.06
N LEU A 61 5.85 13.91 29.59
CA LEU A 61 4.58 14.56 29.37
C LEU A 61 4.55 15.15 27.95
N THR A 62 3.65 14.66 27.09
CA THR A 62 3.57 15.10 25.68
C THR A 62 2.39 16.03 25.39
N SER A 63 1.51 16.23 26.36
CA SER A 63 0.31 17.08 26.29
C SER A 63 0.16 17.90 27.55
N SER A 64 -0.54 19.04 27.45
CA SER A 64 -0.83 19.86 28.64
C SER A 64 -1.71 19.08 29.62
N TYR A 65 -1.42 19.22 30.91
CA TYR A 65 -2.15 18.55 31.98
C TYR A 65 -2.61 19.56 33.04
N PHE A 66 -3.83 19.37 33.54
CA PHE A 66 -4.41 20.17 34.62
C PHE A 66 -5.00 19.24 35.70
N PRO A 67 -4.67 19.42 36.99
CA PRO A 67 -5.22 18.60 38.06
C PRO A 67 -6.70 18.90 38.32
N LYS A 68 -7.37 17.97 38.98
CA LYS A 68 -8.76 18.14 39.46
C LYS A 68 -8.73 18.59 40.91
N HIS A 69 -9.45 19.66 41.25
CA HIS A 69 -9.67 20.04 42.66
C HIS A 69 -10.59 19.01 43.32
N ASN A 70 -10.29 18.62 44.56
CA ASN A 70 -10.99 17.55 45.28
C ASN A 70 -11.74 18.05 46.52
N ASP A 71 -12.60 17.20 47.10
CA ASP A 71 -13.47 17.55 48.24
C ASP A 71 -12.70 17.85 49.54
N SER A 72 -11.43 17.47 49.62
CA SER A 72 -10.54 17.73 50.76
C SER A 72 -9.72 19.02 50.59
N ASP A 73 -10.13 19.88 49.65
CA ASP A 73 -9.43 21.13 49.27
C ASP A 73 -7.99 20.90 48.75
N GLY A 74 -7.74 19.71 48.21
CA GLY A 74 -6.50 19.33 47.53
C GLY A 74 -6.69 19.20 46.01
N TYR A 75 -5.68 18.63 45.37
CA TYR A 75 -5.62 18.46 43.92
C TYR A 75 -5.24 17.02 43.57
N ASP A 76 -6.11 16.34 42.83
CA ASP A 76 -5.91 14.97 42.34
C ASP A 76 -5.33 14.98 40.92
N TYR A 77 -4.39 14.07 40.72
CA TYR A 77 -3.71 13.84 39.45
C TYR A 77 -3.96 12.40 39.01
N GLU A 78 -4.21 12.26 37.71
CA GLU A 78 -4.23 11.05 36.91
C GLU A 78 -3.51 11.41 35.62
N MET A 79 -2.19 11.52 35.72
CA MET A 79 -1.34 12.13 34.71
C MET A 79 -0.76 11.05 33.80
N GLN A 80 -1.11 11.11 32.52
CA GLN A 80 -0.51 10.27 31.50
C GLN A 80 0.83 10.85 31.04
N MET A 81 1.89 10.04 31.10
CA MET A 81 3.21 10.35 30.52
C MET A 81 3.55 9.28 29.49
N ASP A 82 3.85 9.67 28.26
CA ASP A 82 4.12 8.71 27.19
C ASP A 82 5.60 8.33 27.14
N ALA A 83 5.94 7.15 26.63
CA ALA A 83 7.33 6.73 26.44
C ALA A 83 8.10 7.74 25.56
N TYR A 84 9.43 7.85 25.77
CA TYR A 84 10.30 8.85 25.10
C TYR A 84 10.10 9.03 23.59
N TYR A 85 9.74 7.97 22.87
CA TYR A 85 9.55 8.04 21.41
C TYR A 85 8.14 8.46 21.00
N MET A 86 7.15 8.39 21.89
CA MET A 86 5.76 8.71 21.56
C MET A 86 5.54 10.20 21.32
N SER A 87 6.42 11.08 21.82
CA SER A 87 6.39 12.51 21.49
C SER A 87 6.65 12.81 20.03
N TRP A 88 7.15 11.85 19.24
CA TRP A 88 7.32 11.96 17.79
C TRP A 88 5.98 12.17 17.08
N LYS A 89 4.85 11.77 17.69
CA LYS A 89 3.48 12.07 17.21
C LYS A 89 3.20 13.57 17.11
N ASN A 90 3.93 14.39 17.87
CA ASN A 90 3.79 15.85 17.89
C ASN A 90 4.81 16.56 16.98
N LYS A 91 5.60 15.82 16.19
CA LYS A 91 6.66 16.36 15.35
C LYS A 91 6.33 16.08 13.89
N ILE A 92 6.17 17.12 13.08
CA ILE A 92 5.95 17.00 11.64
C ILE A 92 7.19 16.36 10.99
N CYS A 93 6.99 15.31 10.20
CA CYS A 93 8.03 14.68 9.41
C CYS A 93 8.37 15.58 8.21
N LYS A 94 9.66 15.86 7.98
CA LYS A 94 10.10 16.79 6.92
C LYS A 94 11.09 16.14 5.99
N TYR A 95 11.00 16.42 4.70
CA TYR A 95 12.12 16.22 3.80
C TYR A 95 13.14 17.35 4.03
N ARG A 96 14.41 16.97 4.14
CA ARG A 96 15.50 17.87 4.54
C ARG A 96 16.61 17.80 3.49
N PRO A 97 16.47 18.50 2.34
CA PRO A 97 17.48 18.47 1.31
C PRO A 97 18.78 19.12 1.81
N GLN A 98 19.92 18.73 1.23
CA GLN A 98 21.24 19.30 1.56
C GLN A 98 21.30 20.82 1.29
N HIS A 99 20.53 21.27 0.30
CA HIS A 99 20.38 22.67 -0.08
C HIS A 99 18.88 22.99 -0.23
N GLY A 100 18.44 24.13 0.28
CA GLY A 100 17.04 24.58 0.18
C GLY A 100 16.29 24.55 1.50
N ALA A 101 14.98 24.80 1.43
CA ALA A 101 14.08 24.76 2.57
C ALA A 101 13.64 23.33 2.88
N ASN A 102 13.23 23.08 4.12
CA ASN A 102 12.61 21.80 4.48
C ASN A 102 11.20 21.75 3.92
N GLU A 103 10.80 20.61 3.39
CA GLU A 103 9.45 20.37 2.87
C GLU A 103 8.66 19.53 3.86
N THR A 104 7.43 19.93 4.15
CA THR A 104 6.51 19.18 5.04
C THR A 104 5.55 18.29 4.27
N SER A 105 5.44 18.48 2.96
CA SER A 105 4.57 17.71 2.07
C SER A 105 5.35 17.28 0.84
N PHE A 106 5.56 15.99 0.66
CA PHE A 106 6.31 15.42 -0.46
C PHE A 106 5.92 13.94 -0.68
N ASN A 107 6.12 13.46 -1.90
CA ASN A 107 5.93 12.06 -2.26
C ASN A 107 7.28 11.40 -2.50
N LEU A 108 7.45 10.17 -2.04
CA LEU A 108 8.72 9.46 -2.17
C LEU A 108 8.48 7.99 -2.51
N THR A 109 8.98 7.57 -3.68
CA THR A 109 9.00 6.17 -4.08
C THR A 109 10.41 5.63 -3.98
N THR A 110 10.70 4.83 -2.95
CA THR A 110 12.07 4.35 -2.69
C THR A 110 12.08 3.10 -1.82
N THR A 111 13.27 2.61 -1.46
CA THR A 111 13.44 1.45 -0.58
C THR A 111 13.25 1.81 0.89
N VAL A 112 12.99 0.81 1.73
CA VAL A 112 12.84 0.97 3.18
C VAL A 112 14.01 1.75 3.81
N GLY A 113 15.24 1.49 3.38
CA GLY A 113 16.42 2.17 3.92
C GLY A 113 16.39 3.68 3.70
N VAL A 114 15.93 4.14 2.54
CA VAL A 114 15.82 5.58 2.25
C VAL A 114 14.64 6.21 2.99
N HIS A 115 13.49 5.52 3.08
CA HIS A 115 12.38 5.97 3.91
C HIS A 115 12.79 6.14 5.38
N MET A 116 13.54 5.19 5.93
CA MET A 116 14.03 5.27 7.31
C MET A 116 15.11 6.34 7.50
N ASN A 117 15.91 6.65 6.48
CA ASN A 117 16.80 7.81 6.53
C ASN A 117 16.05 9.14 6.68
N VAL A 118 14.85 9.27 6.10
CA VAL A 118 13.98 10.45 6.32
C VAL A 118 13.57 10.52 7.80
N ILE A 119 13.15 9.41 8.40
CA ILE A 119 12.79 9.33 9.82
C ILE A 119 13.99 9.72 10.70
N LEU A 120 15.13 9.04 10.54
CA LEU A 120 16.34 9.27 11.33
C LEU A 120 16.88 10.69 11.17
N GLY A 121 16.83 11.24 9.96
CA GLY A 121 17.22 12.63 9.69
C GLY A 121 16.37 13.64 10.45
N ASN A 122 15.07 13.38 10.62
CA ASN A 122 14.20 14.23 11.43
C ASN A 122 14.50 14.12 12.93
N LEU A 123 14.69 12.90 13.45
CA LEU A 123 15.04 12.69 14.86
C LEU A 123 16.35 13.40 15.22
N LYS A 124 17.37 13.25 14.36
CA LYS A 124 18.67 13.91 14.51
C LYS A 124 18.55 15.43 14.48
N ALA A 125 17.78 15.99 13.55
CA ALA A 125 17.59 17.44 13.45
C ALA A 125 16.83 18.04 14.64
N LEU A 126 16.06 17.23 15.37
CA LEU A 126 15.39 17.62 16.61
C LEU A 126 16.26 17.40 17.85
N GLY A 127 17.45 16.81 17.70
CA GLY A 127 18.33 16.47 18.82
C GLY A 127 17.79 15.35 19.71
N LEU A 128 16.88 14.52 19.21
CA LEU A 128 16.28 13.43 19.96
C LEU A 128 17.26 12.26 20.04
N THR A 129 17.57 11.83 21.27
CA THR A 129 18.47 10.72 21.56
C THR A 129 17.90 9.88 22.71
N TYR A 130 18.34 8.62 22.81
CA TYR A 130 18.05 7.78 23.96
C TYR A 130 19.35 7.50 24.72
N ASN A 131 19.44 7.93 25.99
CA ASN A 131 20.66 7.85 26.80
C ASN A 131 21.91 8.39 26.08
N GLY A 132 21.75 9.51 25.34
CA GLY A 132 22.81 10.16 24.58
C GLY A 132 23.21 9.46 23.28
N LYS A 133 22.51 8.39 22.88
CA LYS A 133 22.73 7.69 21.61
C LYS A 133 21.73 8.16 20.55
N ASP A 134 22.26 8.40 19.35
CA ASP A 134 21.44 8.64 18.16
C ASP A 134 20.59 7.40 17.84
N PHE A 135 19.39 7.62 17.32
CA PHE A 135 18.54 6.53 16.86
C PHE A 135 19.11 5.85 15.62
N SER A 136 18.96 4.54 15.54
CA SER A 136 19.26 3.70 14.38
C SER A 136 18.06 2.81 14.02
N VAL A 137 18.11 2.18 12.86
CA VAL A 137 17.07 1.23 12.43
C VAL A 137 17.66 -0.16 12.22
N ASP A 138 16.92 -1.19 12.62
CA ASP A 138 17.18 -2.60 12.29
C ASP A 138 15.94 -3.20 11.62
N TYR A 139 16.06 -3.49 10.33
CA TYR A 139 15.05 -4.16 9.53
C TYR A 139 15.55 -5.51 9.00
N THR A 140 16.51 -6.11 9.70
CA THR A 140 17.18 -7.35 9.32
C THR A 140 16.96 -8.46 10.33
N THR A 141 17.16 -8.19 11.63
CA THR A 141 17.12 -9.22 12.69
C THR A 141 15.78 -9.95 12.74
N TYR A 142 14.67 -9.21 12.65
CA TYR A 142 13.31 -9.74 12.74
C TYR A 142 12.57 -9.72 11.40
N ASN A 143 13.31 -9.61 10.29
CA ASN A 143 12.66 -9.52 8.99
C ASN A 143 12.03 -10.86 8.61
N ASN A 144 12.61 -12.04 8.87
CA ASN A 144 11.95 -13.35 8.68
C ASN A 144 11.14 -13.53 7.37
N LYS A 145 11.56 -12.86 6.27
CA LYS A 145 10.84 -12.75 4.97
C LYS A 145 9.48 -12.03 5.04
N ALA A 146 9.28 -11.17 6.04
CA ALA A 146 8.13 -10.29 6.19
C ALA A 146 8.01 -9.37 4.97
N PHE A 147 9.13 -8.83 4.48
CA PHE A 147 9.15 -7.99 3.28
C PHE A 147 10.50 -8.02 2.54
N ASP A 148 10.44 -7.67 1.25
CA ASP A 148 11.63 -7.46 0.42
C ASP A 148 12.25 -6.08 0.70
N VAL A 149 13.48 -6.07 1.22
CA VAL A 149 14.24 -4.86 1.54
C VAL A 149 14.61 -4.02 0.32
N GLN A 150 14.61 -4.62 -0.87
CA GLN A 150 14.88 -3.92 -2.13
C GLN A 150 13.59 -3.39 -2.78
N LYS A 151 12.40 -3.78 -2.29
CA LYS A 151 11.13 -3.26 -2.80
C LYS A 151 11.16 -1.72 -2.73
N ARG A 152 10.83 -1.09 -3.86
CA ARG A 152 10.48 0.33 -3.89
C ARG A 152 8.98 0.48 -3.76
N PHE A 153 8.54 1.38 -2.90
CA PHE A 153 7.12 1.65 -2.64
C PHE A 153 6.93 3.15 -2.43
N LEU A 154 5.75 3.65 -2.79
CA LEU A 154 5.37 5.05 -2.61
C LEU A 154 4.87 5.27 -1.19
N ILE A 155 5.38 6.33 -0.54
CA ILE A 155 4.76 6.91 0.65
C ILE A 155 4.49 8.38 0.38
N GLU A 156 3.27 8.81 0.67
CA GLU A 156 2.85 10.21 0.62
C GLU A 156 3.04 10.84 2.01
N TYR A 157 4.01 11.74 2.14
CA TYR A 157 4.30 12.44 3.40
C TYR A 157 3.49 13.74 3.48
N GLY A 158 2.17 13.66 3.54
CA GLY A 158 1.27 14.82 3.55
C GLY A 158 1.20 15.57 4.88
N SER A 159 2.27 16.27 5.30
CA SER A 159 2.34 16.99 6.59
C SER A 159 2.02 16.12 7.82
N ILE A 160 2.30 14.82 7.71
CA ILE A 160 2.10 13.81 8.76
C ILE A 160 3.19 13.88 9.84
N SER A 161 2.90 13.35 11.02
CA SER A 161 3.92 13.26 12.08
C SER A 161 5.00 12.23 11.77
N ILE A 162 6.14 12.27 12.46
CA ILE A 162 7.20 11.25 12.33
C ILE A 162 6.65 9.85 12.63
N LEU A 163 5.77 9.73 13.63
CA LEU A 163 5.18 8.45 14.01
C LEU A 163 4.15 7.96 12.98
N ASP A 164 3.39 8.88 12.39
CA ASP A 164 2.45 8.54 11.32
C ASP A 164 3.19 8.16 10.02
N ALA A 165 4.32 8.79 9.74
CA ALA A 165 5.21 8.38 8.65
C ALA A 165 5.75 6.96 8.86
N LEU A 166 6.12 6.60 10.09
CA LEU A 166 6.53 5.23 10.44
C LEU A 166 5.37 4.25 10.25
N ASN A 167 4.16 4.61 10.66
CA ASN A 167 2.95 3.80 10.42
C ASN A 167 2.66 3.62 8.92
N ALA A 168 2.81 4.67 8.11
CA ALA A 168 2.60 4.59 6.66
C ALA A 168 3.62 3.67 5.99
N ILE A 169 4.89 3.72 6.40
CA ILE A 169 5.94 2.81 5.90
C ILE A 169 5.60 1.35 6.19
N CYS A 170 5.06 1.08 7.37
CA CYS A 170 4.72 -0.27 7.85
C CYS A 170 3.31 -0.75 7.46
N SER A 171 2.51 0.07 6.76
CA SER A 171 1.13 -0.27 6.41
C SER A 171 1.04 -1.50 5.50
N GLU A 172 -0.15 -2.10 5.42
CA GLU A 172 -0.42 -3.29 4.60
C GLU A 172 -0.13 -3.06 3.10
N ASP A 173 -0.36 -1.83 2.62
CA ASP A 173 -0.14 -1.44 1.22
C ASP A 173 1.34 -1.11 0.91
N ALA A 174 2.17 -0.92 1.95
CA ALA A 174 3.59 -0.60 1.82
C ALA A 174 4.48 -1.81 2.10
N LEU A 175 5.05 -1.92 3.30
CA LEU A 175 5.89 -3.05 3.69
C LEU A 175 5.11 -4.22 4.29
N ASN A 176 3.92 -3.97 4.85
CA ASN A 176 3.14 -4.95 5.59
C ASN A 176 3.97 -5.62 6.71
N CYS A 177 4.47 -4.78 7.63
CA CYS A 177 5.30 -5.23 8.74
C CYS A 177 4.96 -4.46 10.03
N GLU A 178 5.56 -4.87 11.13
CA GLU A 178 5.41 -4.23 12.43
C GLU A 178 6.61 -3.36 12.75
N TRP A 179 6.42 -2.39 13.64
CA TRP A 179 7.51 -1.62 14.21
C TRP A 179 7.41 -1.51 15.73
N TRP A 180 8.56 -1.51 16.40
CA TRP A 180 8.72 -1.23 17.83
C TRP A 180 10.06 -0.56 18.08
N ILE A 181 10.22 0.00 19.28
CA ILE A 181 11.41 0.75 19.64
C ILE A 181 11.93 0.21 20.96
N ASP A 182 13.17 -0.24 20.95
CA ASP A 182 13.92 -0.62 22.14
C ASP A 182 15.20 0.21 22.23
N GLY A 183 15.29 0.98 23.31
CA GLY A 183 16.28 2.02 23.52
C GLY A 183 16.45 2.97 22.32
N SER A 184 17.61 2.90 21.66
CA SER A 184 17.91 3.75 20.50
C SER A 184 17.66 3.06 19.15
N ILE A 185 17.02 1.89 19.13
CA ILE A 185 16.84 1.09 17.91
C ILE A 185 15.36 1.04 17.55
N ILE A 186 15.06 1.44 16.32
CA ILE A 186 13.76 1.24 15.67
C ILE A 186 13.82 -0.09 14.92
N TYR A 187 13.02 -1.05 15.34
CA TYR A 187 12.93 -2.35 14.67
C TYR A 187 11.78 -2.34 13.66
N LEU A 188 12.01 -2.91 12.48
CA LEU A 188 10.97 -3.22 11.50
C LEU A 188 10.99 -4.73 11.19
N GLY A 189 9.85 -5.39 11.23
CA GLY A 189 9.77 -6.83 10.98
C GLY A 189 8.53 -7.46 11.56
N TYR A 190 8.63 -8.70 12.01
CA TYR A 190 7.62 -9.35 12.83
C TYR A 190 8.13 -9.39 14.26
N CYS A 191 7.46 -8.72 15.20
CA CYS A 191 7.87 -8.62 16.60
C CYS A 191 7.70 -9.97 17.29
N GLU A 192 8.64 -10.88 17.12
CA GLU A 192 8.62 -12.23 17.68
C GLU A 192 10.02 -12.60 18.15
N MET A 193 10.16 -12.85 19.45
CA MET A 193 11.42 -13.20 20.10
C MET A 193 11.64 -14.72 20.06
N GLU A 194 12.89 -15.14 20.17
CA GLU A 194 13.22 -16.56 20.33
C GLU A 194 12.89 -17.03 21.76
N GLY A 195 12.41 -18.26 21.87
CA GLY A 195 11.96 -18.85 23.14
C GLY A 195 10.45 -18.73 23.31
N GLN A 196 9.88 -19.62 24.13
CA GLN A 196 8.45 -19.68 24.38
C GLN A 196 8.17 -19.88 25.88
N THR A 197 7.36 -19.00 26.45
CA THR A 197 6.82 -19.15 27.81
C THR A 197 5.45 -19.83 27.78
N THR A 198 4.98 -20.33 28.93
CA THR A 198 3.67 -21.01 29.05
C THR A 198 2.73 -20.21 29.94
N PHE A 199 1.55 -19.88 29.41
CA PHE A 199 0.47 -19.22 30.13
C PHE A 199 -0.67 -20.23 30.27
N GLU A 200 -0.80 -20.82 31.45
CA GLU A 200 -1.80 -21.82 31.76
C GLU A 200 -2.85 -21.27 32.72
N GLN A 201 -4.11 -21.28 32.29
CA GLN A 201 -5.22 -20.86 33.13
C GLN A 201 -5.30 -21.74 34.38
N ASP A 202 -5.58 -21.12 35.52
CA ASP A 202 -5.65 -21.72 36.86
C ASP A 202 -4.30 -22.25 37.39
N VAL A 203 -3.17 -21.92 36.74
CA VAL A 203 -1.82 -22.24 37.19
C VAL A 203 -0.97 -20.99 37.42
N ASN A 204 -0.71 -20.21 36.37
CA ASN A 204 0.00 -18.92 36.44
C ASN A 204 -0.81 -17.76 35.84
N VAL A 205 -1.98 -18.07 35.26
CA VAL A 205 -2.95 -17.10 34.74
C VAL A 205 -4.27 -17.32 35.46
N LEU A 206 -4.82 -16.30 36.11
CA LEU A 206 -6.11 -16.38 36.81
C LEU A 206 -7.29 -16.41 35.85
N SER A 207 -7.19 -15.65 34.76
CA SER A 207 -8.24 -15.65 33.74
C SER A 207 -7.67 -15.36 32.36
N MET A 208 -8.24 -16.02 31.37
CA MET A 208 -7.96 -15.80 29.96
C MET A 208 -9.26 -15.42 29.28
N SER A 209 -9.39 -14.13 28.94
CA SER A 209 -10.57 -13.62 28.24
C SER A 209 -10.28 -13.39 26.78
N TYR A 210 -11.24 -13.76 25.95
CA TYR A 210 -11.16 -13.64 24.49
C TYR A 210 -11.79 -12.33 24.04
N SER A 211 -11.13 -11.65 23.10
CA SER A 211 -11.71 -10.54 22.34
C SER A 211 -11.88 -10.94 20.87
N GLU A 212 -13.06 -10.67 20.30
CA GLU A 212 -13.33 -10.96 18.88
C GLU A 212 -12.38 -10.19 17.98
N SER A 213 -11.73 -10.92 17.07
CA SER A 213 -10.91 -10.32 16.03
C SER A 213 -11.77 -9.55 15.02
N LYS A 214 -11.22 -8.46 14.48
CA LYS A 214 -11.79 -7.74 13.33
C LYS A 214 -11.43 -8.37 11.97
N SER A 215 -10.63 -9.43 11.92
CA SER A 215 -10.20 -10.08 10.67
C SER A 215 -10.91 -11.39 10.40
N THR A 216 -11.20 -11.68 9.13
CA THR A 216 -11.83 -12.93 8.68
C THR A 216 -10.86 -14.11 8.81
N TYR A 217 -11.22 -15.12 9.62
CA TYR A 217 -10.54 -16.42 9.65
C TYR A 217 -10.95 -17.22 8.40
N ILE A 218 -10.01 -17.41 7.46
CA ILE A 218 -10.29 -18.04 6.16
C ILE A 218 -9.68 -19.45 6.14
N THR A 219 -10.48 -20.44 5.77
CA THR A 219 -10.05 -21.85 5.62
C THR A 219 -10.18 -22.36 4.18
N ARG A 220 -10.73 -21.56 3.27
CA ARG A 220 -10.70 -21.76 1.81
C ARG A 220 -10.44 -20.42 1.12
N LEU A 221 -9.38 -20.34 0.32
CA LEU A 221 -8.98 -19.10 -0.34
C LEU A 221 -9.13 -19.19 -1.85
N TYR A 222 -10.02 -18.38 -2.42
CA TYR A 222 -10.02 -18.08 -3.84
C TYR A 222 -8.95 -17.02 -4.11
N ALA A 223 -7.93 -17.39 -4.88
CA ALA A 223 -6.85 -16.48 -5.22
C ALA A 223 -6.77 -16.30 -6.73
N PHE A 224 -6.62 -15.04 -7.14
CA PHE A 224 -6.51 -14.66 -8.53
C PHE A 224 -5.24 -13.83 -8.72
N GLY A 225 -4.56 -14.03 -9.83
CA GLY A 225 -3.56 -13.08 -10.32
C GLY A 225 -4.20 -12.05 -11.24
N SER A 226 -3.38 -11.16 -11.80
CA SER A 226 -3.83 -10.14 -12.75
C SER A 226 -4.27 -10.74 -14.09
N ASP A 227 -5.09 -10.00 -14.83
CA ASP A 227 -5.45 -10.23 -16.23
C ASP A 227 -4.35 -9.79 -17.23
N ARG A 228 -3.26 -9.20 -16.71
CA ARG A 228 -2.06 -8.83 -17.47
C ARG A 228 -1.54 -10.05 -18.20
N ASN A 229 -1.31 -9.87 -19.51
CA ASN A 229 -0.80 -10.88 -20.43
C ASN A 229 -1.64 -12.15 -20.62
N ILE A 230 -2.80 -12.26 -19.97
CA ILE A 230 -3.70 -13.42 -20.13
C ILE A 230 -4.29 -13.41 -21.55
N PRO A 231 -4.23 -14.53 -22.30
CA PRO A 231 -4.77 -14.59 -23.65
C PRO A 231 -6.30 -14.60 -23.64
N LYS A 232 -6.92 -14.15 -24.75
CA LYS A 232 -8.37 -14.25 -24.91
C LYS A 232 -8.82 -15.71 -24.94
N GLY A 233 -9.86 -16.05 -24.19
CA GLY A 233 -10.38 -17.42 -24.14
C GLY A 233 -9.52 -18.34 -23.29
N TYR A 234 -8.73 -17.78 -22.37
CA TYR A 234 -7.99 -18.52 -21.36
C TYR A 234 -8.90 -19.49 -20.59
N PHE A 235 -10.16 -19.10 -20.34
CA PHE A 235 -11.20 -20.01 -19.92
C PHE A 235 -11.87 -20.68 -21.12
N THR A 236 -11.44 -21.90 -21.43
CA THR A 236 -12.15 -22.76 -22.38
C THR A 236 -13.25 -23.51 -21.63
N GLY A 237 -14.52 -23.15 -21.83
CA GLY A 237 -15.67 -23.89 -21.26
C GLY A 237 -16.77 -23.05 -20.60
N ALA A 238 -16.72 -21.71 -20.66
CA ALA A 238 -17.90 -20.91 -20.31
C ALA A 238 -19.04 -21.22 -21.29
N ASP A 239 -20.25 -21.46 -20.79
CA ASP A 239 -21.43 -21.63 -21.63
C ASP A 239 -21.49 -20.50 -22.67
N ALA A 240 -21.72 -20.87 -23.93
CA ALA A 240 -21.69 -19.96 -25.08
C ALA A 240 -22.69 -18.79 -24.99
N ASP A 241 -23.59 -18.81 -24.00
CA ASP A 241 -24.58 -17.76 -23.70
C ASP A 241 -24.04 -16.64 -22.78
N VAL A 242 -22.96 -16.85 -22.02
CA VAL A 242 -22.43 -15.82 -21.09
C VAL A 242 -21.34 -14.95 -21.72
N THR A 243 -20.72 -15.43 -22.80
CA THR A 243 -19.62 -14.74 -23.51
C THR A 243 -20.07 -14.01 -24.77
N THR A 244 -21.32 -14.20 -25.21
CA THR A 244 -21.92 -13.48 -26.33
C THR A 244 -22.44 -12.10 -25.93
N ASP A 245 -22.92 -11.94 -24.68
CA ASP A 245 -23.45 -10.67 -24.15
C ASP A 245 -22.73 -10.16 -22.86
N GLY A 246 -21.81 -10.93 -22.28
CA GLY A 246 -21.10 -10.59 -21.04
C GLY A 246 -19.59 -10.39 -21.21
N VAL A 247 -19.04 -9.30 -20.65
CA VAL A 247 -17.59 -9.04 -20.57
C VAL A 247 -17.04 -9.70 -19.30
N ALA A 248 -16.77 -11.00 -19.34
CA ALA A 248 -15.99 -11.65 -18.28
C ALA A 248 -14.50 -11.27 -18.44
N THR A 249 -13.85 -10.88 -17.35
CA THR A 249 -12.40 -10.59 -17.34
C THR A 249 -11.64 -11.86 -17.01
N ASP A 250 -10.71 -12.27 -17.89
CA ASP A 250 -9.91 -13.48 -17.72
C ASP A 250 -8.73 -13.22 -16.76
N TYR A 251 -8.92 -13.43 -15.45
CA TYR A 251 -7.84 -13.38 -14.45
C TYR A 251 -7.01 -14.67 -14.44
N LEU A 252 -5.73 -14.58 -14.03
CA LEU A 252 -4.92 -15.75 -13.75
C LEU A 252 -5.52 -16.56 -12.59
N MET A 253 -5.75 -17.85 -12.80
CA MET A 253 -6.34 -18.75 -11.80
C MET A 253 -5.30 -19.61 -11.11
N LEU A 254 -5.57 -20.01 -9.87
CA LEU A 254 -4.82 -21.10 -9.23
C LEU A 254 -4.78 -22.35 -10.12
N PRO A 255 -3.65 -23.09 -10.11
CA PRO A 255 -3.55 -24.36 -10.82
C PRO A 255 -4.37 -25.43 -10.10
N ASN A 256 -4.79 -26.45 -10.84
CA ASN A 256 -5.17 -27.72 -10.20
C ASN A 256 -3.90 -28.42 -9.76
N LYS A 257 -3.70 -28.53 -8.44
CA LYS A 257 -2.47 -29.03 -7.84
C LYS A 257 -2.82 -30.00 -6.72
N GLU A 258 -2.24 -31.19 -6.80
CA GLU A 258 -2.32 -32.21 -5.75
C GLU A 258 -1.69 -31.72 -4.44
N VAL A 259 -2.04 -32.41 -3.35
CA VAL A 259 -1.59 -32.10 -2.00
C VAL A 259 -0.06 -32.10 -1.91
N ASP A 260 0.51 -31.00 -1.40
CA ASP A 260 1.93 -30.86 -1.13
C ASP A 260 2.35 -31.40 0.25
N SER A 261 3.65 -31.30 0.57
CA SER A 261 4.22 -31.80 1.83
C SER A 261 3.63 -31.18 3.09
N ASP A 262 3.06 -29.97 2.97
CA ASP A 262 2.52 -29.20 4.09
C ASP A 262 0.99 -29.36 4.19
N GLY A 263 0.41 -30.22 3.35
CA GLY A 263 -1.02 -30.53 3.27
C GLY A 263 -1.82 -29.55 2.40
N PHE A 264 -1.18 -28.67 1.65
CA PHE A 264 -1.86 -27.69 0.81
C PHE A 264 -2.15 -28.24 -0.58
N TYR A 265 -3.34 -27.93 -1.10
CA TYR A 265 -3.74 -28.27 -2.46
C TYR A 265 -4.53 -27.11 -3.09
N ALA A 266 -4.66 -27.12 -4.40
CA ALA A 266 -5.51 -26.19 -5.11
C ALA A 266 -6.38 -26.93 -6.13
N LYS A 267 -7.65 -26.57 -6.17
CA LYS A 267 -8.65 -27.19 -7.03
C LYS A 267 -9.74 -26.18 -7.34
N ASP A 268 -10.24 -26.19 -8.58
CA ASP A 268 -11.41 -25.38 -8.99
C ASP A 268 -11.28 -23.88 -8.62
N GLY A 269 -10.05 -23.36 -8.66
CA GLY A 269 -9.75 -21.95 -8.39
C GLY A 269 -9.58 -21.56 -6.92
N TYR A 270 -9.69 -22.51 -5.98
CA TYR A 270 -9.41 -22.27 -4.56
C TYR A 270 -8.21 -23.07 -4.04
N LEU A 271 -7.63 -22.58 -2.94
CA LEU A 271 -6.57 -23.20 -2.17
C LEU A 271 -7.07 -23.57 -0.77
N GLU A 272 -6.66 -24.75 -0.29
CA GLU A 272 -7.03 -25.30 1.02
C GLU A 272 -5.89 -26.11 1.64
N ASN A 273 -6.04 -26.44 2.93
CA ASN A 273 -5.20 -27.41 3.62
C ASN A 273 -6.02 -28.61 4.13
N VAL A 274 -5.65 -29.83 3.73
CA VAL A 274 -6.35 -31.08 4.08
C VAL A 274 -6.33 -31.38 5.59
N ASN A 275 -5.40 -30.77 6.32
CA ASN A 275 -5.33 -30.89 7.77
C ASN A 275 -6.42 -30.07 8.47
N VAL A 276 -7.00 -29.08 7.79
CA VAL A 276 -7.94 -28.09 8.35
C VAL A 276 -9.37 -28.36 7.90
N VAL A 277 -9.63 -28.33 6.59
CA VAL A 277 -10.97 -28.52 6.04
C VAL A 277 -11.17 -30.01 5.78
N LYS A 278 -12.10 -30.66 6.49
CA LYS A 278 -12.42 -32.08 6.31
C LYS A 278 -13.61 -32.30 5.38
N ASN A 279 -14.44 -31.28 5.18
CA ASN A 279 -15.57 -31.28 4.26
C ASN A 279 -16.00 -29.85 3.92
N ASP A 280 -16.74 -29.68 2.81
CA ASP A 280 -17.15 -28.36 2.29
C ASP A 280 -17.91 -27.49 3.29
N LYS A 281 -18.64 -28.06 4.27
CA LYS A 281 -19.38 -27.26 5.27
C LYS A 281 -18.47 -26.59 6.30
N GLN A 282 -17.20 -26.99 6.37
CA GLN A 282 -16.20 -26.41 7.28
C GLN A 282 -15.39 -25.30 6.63
N ALA A 283 -15.53 -25.10 5.31
CA ALA A 283 -14.84 -24.04 4.60
C ALA A 283 -15.44 -22.68 4.99
N ILE A 284 -14.55 -21.75 5.38
CA ILE A 284 -14.83 -20.33 5.51
C ILE A 284 -14.08 -19.67 4.38
N GLU A 285 -14.85 -19.12 3.43
CA GLU A 285 -14.33 -18.69 2.13
C GLU A 285 -13.84 -17.24 2.20
N GLY A 286 -12.69 -17.00 1.56
CA GLY A 286 -12.13 -15.68 1.34
C GLY A 286 -11.64 -15.52 -0.09
N VAL A 287 -11.54 -14.28 -0.54
CA VAL A 287 -11.09 -13.93 -1.89
C VAL A 287 -9.91 -12.96 -1.80
N VAL A 288 -8.89 -13.16 -2.64
CA VAL A 288 -7.73 -12.25 -2.75
C VAL A 288 -7.27 -12.11 -4.20
N MET A 289 -6.83 -10.90 -4.56
CA MET A 289 -6.21 -10.58 -5.84
C MET A 289 -4.72 -10.28 -5.61
N PHE A 290 -3.84 -10.85 -6.45
CA PHE A 290 -2.42 -10.54 -6.47
C PHE A 290 -2.03 -9.95 -7.82
N ASP A 291 -2.07 -8.62 -7.93
CA ASP A 291 -1.85 -7.92 -9.21
C ASP A 291 -0.45 -8.15 -9.81
N ASP A 292 0.51 -8.50 -8.97
CA ASP A 292 1.87 -8.86 -9.37
C ASP A 292 2.00 -10.31 -9.85
N GLU A 293 0.98 -11.15 -9.78
CA GLU A 293 1.04 -12.52 -10.30
C GLU A 293 0.38 -12.59 -11.67
N TYR A 294 1.19 -12.73 -12.72
CA TYR A 294 0.75 -12.86 -14.12
C TYR A 294 1.86 -13.48 -14.98
N PRO A 295 1.56 -13.98 -16.20
CA PRO A 295 2.58 -14.48 -17.12
C PRO A 295 3.62 -13.40 -17.48
N LYS A 296 4.90 -13.68 -17.22
CA LYS A 296 5.99 -12.72 -17.36
C LYS A 296 7.22 -13.33 -18.00
N VAL A 297 7.89 -12.54 -18.85
CA VAL A 297 9.21 -12.87 -19.41
C VAL A 297 10.19 -11.78 -18.99
N GLU A 298 11.15 -12.11 -18.13
CA GLU A 298 12.15 -11.15 -17.70
C GLU A 298 13.16 -10.92 -18.83
N CYS A 299 13.37 -9.66 -19.18
CA CYS A 299 14.36 -9.24 -20.16
C CYS A 299 15.40 -8.32 -19.53
N ARG A 300 16.56 -8.22 -20.18
CA ARG A 300 17.66 -7.34 -19.83
C ARG A 300 17.82 -6.27 -20.89
N VAL A 301 17.94 -5.02 -20.45
CA VAL A 301 18.32 -3.90 -21.32
C VAL A 301 19.72 -4.16 -21.85
N SER A 302 19.88 -4.24 -23.17
CA SER A 302 21.19 -4.39 -23.83
C SER A 302 21.55 -3.20 -24.72
N ARG A 303 20.58 -2.34 -25.04
CA ARG A 303 20.75 -1.17 -25.91
C ARG A 303 19.93 -0.01 -25.38
N ILE A 304 20.46 1.20 -25.46
CA ILE A 304 19.75 2.44 -25.11
C ILE A 304 19.97 3.49 -26.19
N LYS A 305 18.88 4.10 -26.66
CA LYS A 305 18.90 5.31 -27.48
C LYS A 305 18.16 6.42 -26.75
N THR A 306 18.66 7.65 -26.89
CA THR A 306 18.00 8.85 -26.39
C THR A 306 17.97 9.91 -27.46
N TYR A 307 16.94 10.74 -27.43
CA TYR A 307 16.85 11.94 -28.24
C TYR A 307 16.04 12.99 -27.51
N ASP A 308 16.35 14.25 -27.79
CA ASP A 308 15.60 15.38 -27.26
C ASP A 308 14.56 15.83 -28.27
N SER A 309 13.33 16.06 -27.82
CA SER A 309 12.27 16.64 -28.63
C SER A 309 11.58 17.77 -27.87
N THR A 310 11.03 18.73 -28.61
CA THR A 310 10.24 19.81 -28.01
C THR A 310 8.80 19.35 -27.87
N VAL A 311 8.30 19.38 -26.64
CA VAL A 311 6.92 19.02 -26.30
C VAL A 311 6.16 20.28 -25.92
N ASP A 312 4.94 20.40 -26.42
CA ASP A 312 4.00 21.45 -26.04
C ASP A 312 3.33 21.04 -24.73
N ASN A 313 3.49 21.87 -23.69
CA ASN A 313 2.83 21.71 -22.41
C ASN A 313 1.38 22.21 -22.48
N ASP A 314 0.54 21.75 -21.56
CA ASP A 314 -0.87 22.15 -21.49
C ASP A 314 -1.08 23.65 -21.25
N ASP A 315 -0.07 24.34 -20.70
CA ASP A 315 -0.06 25.80 -20.51
C ASP A 315 0.40 26.59 -21.76
N GLY A 316 0.66 25.91 -22.88
CA GLY A 316 1.13 26.48 -24.13
C GLY A 316 2.64 26.79 -24.16
N THR A 317 3.38 26.46 -23.11
CA THR A 317 4.85 26.55 -23.12
C THR A 317 5.47 25.36 -23.84
N LYS A 318 6.70 25.54 -24.33
CA LYS A 318 7.48 24.50 -25.00
C LYS A 318 8.64 24.10 -24.12
N THR A 319 8.74 22.82 -23.79
CA THR A 319 9.88 22.27 -23.06
C THR A 319 10.57 21.20 -23.88
N THR A 320 11.91 21.23 -23.88
CA THR A 320 12.71 20.14 -24.43
C THR A 320 12.70 18.98 -23.45
N GLN A 321 12.27 17.81 -23.90
CA GLN A 321 12.22 16.58 -23.13
C GLN A 321 13.09 15.51 -23.80
N THR A 322 13.85 14.78 -22.98
CA THR A 322 14.60 13.60 -23.41
C THR A 322 13.70 12.38 -23.39
N PHE A 323 13.68 11.63 -24.49
CA PHE A 323 12.96 10.37 -24.63
C PHE A 323 13.95 9.20 -24.52
N TRP A 324 13.61 8.16 -23.74
CA TRP A 324 14.42 6.93 -23.65
C TRP A 324 13.79 5.81 -24.44
N GLN A 325 14.61 5.17 -25.25
CA GLN A 325 14.29 3.97 -26.01
C GLN A 325 15.21 2.85 -25.55
N ILE A 326 14.64 1.76 -25.06
CA ILE A 326 15.41 0.59 -24.64
C ILE A 326 15.25 -0.54 -25.65
N GLY A 327 16.33 -1.28 -25.89
CA GLY A 327 16.34 -2.52 -26.64
C GLY A 327 16.92 -3.64 -25.79
N SER A 328 16.57 -4.88 -26.12
CA SER A 328 17.09 -6.08 -25.48
C SER A 328 17.50 -7.09 -26.54
N THR A 329 18.50 -7.92 -26.24
CA THR A 329 18.95 -9.05 -27.07
C THR A 329 18.39 -10.38 -26.56
N ASP A 330 17.51 -10.34 -25.56
CA ASP A 330 16.81 -11.54 -25.11
C ASP A 330 15.77 -11.94 -26.16
N SER A 331 15.65 -13.24 -26.44
CA SER A 331 14.90 -13.77 -27.58
C SER A 331 13.46 -13.27 -27.66
N PHE A 332 12.80 -13.08 -26.51
CA PHE A 332 11.45 -12.53 -26.43
C PHE A 332 11.36 -11.11 -26.98
N ALA A 333 12.24 -10.21 -26.53
CA ALA A 333 12.24 -8.82 -26.95
C ALA A 333 12.68 -8.66 -28.42
N GLU A 334 13.63 -9.48 -28.87
CA GLU A 334 14.08 -9.49 -30.28
C GLU A 334 13.00 -9.99 -31.24
N SER A 335 12.16 -10.92 -30.78
CA SER A 335 11.07 -11.51 -31.60
C SER A 335 9.74 -10.78 -31.42
N PHE A 336 9.67 -9.77 -30.57
CA PHE A 336 8.42 -9.07 -30.25
C PHE A 336 7.85 -8.39 -31.50
N GLU A 337 6.53 -8.49 -31.69
CA GLU A 337 5.82 -7.83 -32.78
C GLU A 337 4.69 -6.95 -32.25
N ALA A 338 4.35 -5.88 -32.98
CA ALA A 338 3.21 -5.03 -32.66
C ALA A 338 1.88 -5.83 -32.60
N SER A 339 1.78 -6.93 -33.34
CA SER A 339 0.62 -7.83 -33.36
C SER A 339 0.42 -8.59 -32.03
N TRP A 340 1.43 -8.61 -31.15
CA TRP A 340 1.36 -9.26 -29.85
C TRP A 340 0.70 -8.36 -28.80
N ILE A 341 0.62 -7.06 -29.03
CA ILE A 341 -0.03 -6.13 -28.10
C ILE A 341 -1.54 -6.44 -28.05
N LYS A 342 -2.09 -6.61 -26.84
CA LYS A 342 -3.52 -6.92 -26.67
C LYS A 342 -4.35 -5.75 -27.19
N SER A 343 -5.41 -6.06 -27.96
CA SER A 343 -6.33 -5.06 -28.53
C SER A 343 -6.87 -4.11 -27.44
N ASN A 344 -6.85 -2.81 -27.71
CA ASN A 344 -7.34 -1.73 -26.81
C ASN A 344 -6.54 -1.54 -25.52
N LEU A 345 -5.34 -2.12 -25.40
CA LEU A 345 -4.43 -1.85 -24.30
C LEU A 345 -3.15 -1.21 -24.81
N THR A 346 -2.58 -0.30 -24.00
CA THR A 346 -1.25 0.26 -24.24
C THR A 346 -0.22 -0.73 -23.71
N LEU A 347 0.83 -1.02 -24.49
CA LEU A 347 1.95 -1.85 -24.03
C LEU A 347 2.61 -1.13 -22.84
N GLY A 348 2.90 -1.88 -21.78
CA GLY A 348 3.54 -1.34 -20.60
C GLY A 348 4.86 -2.04 -20.28
N ILE A 349 5.69 -1.39 -19.48
CA ILE A 349 6.96 -1.91 -18.97
C ILE A 349 7.02 -1.75 -17.46
N LYS A 350 7.51 -2.77 -16.75
CA LYS A 350 7.85 -2.72 -15.33
C LYS A 350 9.32 -3.04 -15.15
N PHE A 351 10.09 -2.15 -14.54
CA PHE A 351 11.50 -2.41 -14.23
C PHE A 351 11.63 -3.25 -12.95
N THR A 352 12.48 -4.26 -12.97
CA THR A 352 12.77 -5.14 -11.82
C THR A 352 14.18 -4.95 -11.26
N SER A 353 14.99 -4.09 -11.87
CA SER A 353 16.27 -3.65 -11.31
C SER A 353 16.61 -2.22 -11.75
N GLY A 354 17.77 -1.72 -11.31
CA GLY A 354 18.27 -0.42 -11.71
C GLY A 354 17.63 0.76 -10.98
N ALA A 355 17.77 1.95 -11.57
CA ALA A 355 17.23 3.18 -11.00
C ALA A 355 15.68 3.20 -10.99
N LEU A 356 15.06 2.52 -11.95
CA LEU A 356 13.60 2.49 -12.13
C LEU A 356 12.92 1.27 -11.51
N MET A 357 13.63 0.38 -10.82
CA MET A 357 13.06 -0.83 -10.19
C MET A 357 11.76 -0.53 -9.41
N GLY A 358 10.72 -1.33 -9.68
CA GLY A 358 9.38 -1.20 -9.11
C GLY A 358 8.47 -0.22 -9.87
N MET A 359 9.01 0.60 -10.77
CA MET A 359 8.23 1.57 -11.54
C MET A 359 7.67 0.97 -12.82
N GLU A 360 6.47 1.45 -13.18
CA GLU A 360 5.72 1.05 -14.36
C GLU A 360 5.52 2.26 -15.29
N PHE A 361 5.68 2.03 -16.60
CA PHE A 361 5.50 3.05 -17.62
C PHE A 361 4.72 2.48 -18.81
N ASP A 362 3.97 3.34 -19.50
CA ASP A 362 3.52 3.04 -20.86
C ASP A 362 4.74 3.02 -21.80
N VAL A 363 4.70 2.19 -22.84
CA VAL A 363 5.73 2.12 -23.86
C VAL A 363 5.15 2.12 -25.27
N SER A 364 5.84 2.80 -26.18
CA SER A 364 5.61 2.71 -27.62
C SER A 364 6.61 1.74 -28.24
N PHE A 365 6.12 0.68 -28.86
CA PHE A 365 6.96 -0.25 -29.63
C PHE A 365 7.39 0.39 -30.96
N LYS A 366 8.69 0.38 -31.23
CA LYS A 366 9.30 0.96 -32.44
C LYS A 366 10.32 0.00 -33.03
N ILE A 367 10.41 -0.01 -34.36
CA ILE A 367 11.51 -0.65 -35.09
C ILE A 367 12.45 0.46 -35.55
N ILE A 368 13.68 0.46 -35.05
CA ILE A 368 14.71 1.46 -35.35
C ILE A 368 15.93 0.72 -35.87
N ASP A 369 16.38 1.07 -37.07
CA ASP A 369 17.52 0.41 -37.72
C ASP A 369 17.36 -1.12 -37.84
N LYS A 370 16.12 -1.60 -38.04
CA LYS A 370 15.72 -3.02 -38.09
C LYS A 370 15.83 -3.76 -36.75
N GLU A 371 15.95 -3.04 -35.64
CA GLU A 371 15.96 -3.59 -34.29
C GLU A 371 14.73 -3.12 -33.49
N ASN A 372 14.28 -3.96 -32.56
CA ASN A 372 13.16 -3.66 -31.69
C ASN A 372 13.57 -2.75 -30.53
N PHE A 373 12.83 -1.65 -30.36
CA PHE A 373 12.96 -0.72 -29.25
C PHE A 373 11.60 -0.47 -28.58
N PHE A 374 11.63 -0.28 -27.27
CA PHE A 374 10.50 0.14 -26.45
C PHE A 374 10.78 1.55 -25.96
N GLU A 375 10.07 2.54 -26.51
CA GLU A 375 10.17 3.93 -26.09
C GLU A 375 9.31 4.15 -24.85
N ILE A 376 9.95 4.56 -23.75
CA ILE A 376 9.28 4.83 -22.48
C ILE A 376 8.51 6.15 -22.59
N VAL A 377 7.21 6.08 -22.33
CA VAL A 377 6.37 7.27 -22.20
C VAL A 377 6.57 7.82 -20.80
N ALA A 378 7.11 9.04 -20.73
CA ALA A 378 7.37 9.67 -19.45
C ALA A 378 6.07 9.98 -18.70
N ASN A 379 6.08 9.81 -17.37
CA ASN A 379 4.96 10.15 -16.49
C ASN A 379 5.47 10.83 -15.21
N ASP A 380 4.60 11.53 -14.49
CA ASP A 380 4.90 12.23 -13.24
C ASP A 380 4.34 11.52 -11.99
N THR A 381 3.86 10.28 -12.16
CA THR A 381 3.23 9.43 -11.13
C THR A 381 4.07 9.30 -9.86
N TYR A 382 5.40 9.40 -9.98
CA TYR A 382 6.35 9.23 -8.89
C TYR A 382 6.79 10.56 -8.24
N GLY A 383 5.98 11.62 -8.38
CA GLY A 383 6.25 12.96 -7.83
C GLY A 383 7.28 13.76 -8.62
N ARG A 384 7.72 13.25 -9.77
CA ARG A 384 8.58 13.92 -10.76
C ARG A 384 8.41 13.22 -12.11
N THR A 385 8.60 13.95 -13.21
CA THR A 385 8.59 13.35 -14.55
C THR A 385 9.76 12.39 -14.70
N LEU A 386 9.45 11.11 -14.90
CA LEU A 386 10.39 10.02 -15.09
C LEU A 386 10.18 9.33 -16.44
N PRO A 387 11.23 8.75 -17.04
CA PRO A 387 12.61 8.78 -16.55
C PRO A 387 13.25 10.18 -16.63
N ASP A 388 14.49 10.35 -16.14
CA ASP A 388 15.31 11.58 -16.28
C ASP A 388 16.81 11.29 -16.27
N SER A 389 17.66 12.33 -16.34
CA SER A 389 19.13 12.17 -16.37
C SER A 389 19.73 11.41 -15.18
N VAL A 390 19.02 11.34 -14.05
CA VAL A 390 19.43 10.64 -12.82
C VAL A 390 18.71 9.29 -12.73
N MET A 391 17.39 9.30 -12.90
CA MET A 391 16.51 8.14 -12.79
C MET A 391 16.12 7.67 -14.20
N CYS A 392 17.03 6.98 -14.86
CA CYS A 392 16.86 6.43 -16.22
C CYS A 392 17.22 4.94 -16.27
N PRO A 393 16.72 4.22 -17.29
CA PRO A 393 17.20 2.86 -17.56
C PRO A 393 18.69 2.87 -17.92
N LYS A 394 19.39 1.79 -17.59
CA LYS A 394 20.80 1.54 -17.94
C LYS A 394 20.95 0.14 -18.55
N GLU A 395 22.01 -0.05 -19.34
CA GLU A 395 22.37 -1.39 -19.81
C GLU A 395 22.58 -2.34 -18.63
N GLY A 396 22.01 -3.53 -18.73
CA GLY A 396 21.98 -4.54 -17.67
C GLY A 396 20.76 -4.46 -16.75
N ASP A 397 19.98 -3.38 -16.77
CA ASP A 397 18.73 -3.29 -16.02
C ASP A 397 17.73 -4.34 -16.53
N ARG A 398 16.86 -4.83 -15.64
CA ARG A 398 15.89 -5.88 -15.91
C ARG A 398 14.48 -5.32 -15.95
N PHE A 399 13.64 -5.90 -16.80
CA PHE A 399 12.26 -5.47 -16.97
C PHE A 399 11.34 -6.60 -17.43
N PHE A 400 10.05 -6.39 -17.21
CA PHE A 400 8.95 -7.14 -17.81
C PHE A 400 8.16 -6.23 -18.74
N LEU A 401 7.68 -6.75 -19.87
CA LEU A 401 6.60 -6.12 -20.62
C LEU A 401 5.25 -6.68 -20.15
N PHE A 402 4.22 -5.84 -20.17
CA PHE A 402 2.83 -6.22 -19.89
C PHE A 402 1.87 -5.64 -20.93
N ASN A 403 0.66 -6.19 -20.99
CA ASN A 403 -0.37 -5.95 -22.02
C ASN A 403 -0.07 -6.54 -23.41
N TRP A 404 0.64 -7.66 -23.45
CA TRP A 404 0.85 -8.45 -24.67
C TRP A 404 0.23 -9.86 -24.54
N ASP A 405 -0.03 -10.55 -25.64
CA ASP A 405 -0.72 -11.84 -25.66
C ASP A 405 0.25 -13.00 -25.43
N ALA A 406 0.12 -13.68 -24.27
CA ALA A 406 1.00 -14.80 -23.90
C ALA A 406 1.00 -15.98 -24.88
N THR A 407 -0.06 -16.16 -25.70
CA THR A 407 -0.11 -17.25 -26.70
C THR A 407 0.89 -17.07 -27.84
N LYS A 408 1.45 -15.87 -28.00
CA LYS A 408 2.43 -15.57 -29.06
C LYS A 408 3.79 -16.20 -28.81
N ILE A 409 4.03 -16.68 -27.59
CA ILE A 409 5.21 -17.47 -27.26
C ILE A 409 4.79 -18.94 -27.28
N THR A 410 5.18 -19.63 -28.34
CA THR A 410 4.76 -21.01 -28.61
C THR A 410 5.48 -22.07 -27.79
N ASP A 411 6.63 -21.73 -27.18
CA ASP A 411 7.57 -22.68 -26.55
C ASP A 411 7.79 -22.41 -25.04
N THR A 412 6.74 -22.08 -24.28
CA THR A 412 6.94 -21.79 -22.84
C THR A 412 5.78 -22.19 -21.91
N ASP A 413 6.14 -22.67 -20.71
CA ASP A 413 5.25 -22.91 -19.57
C ASP A 413 4.88 -21.61 -18.83
N LEU A 414 4.68 -20.48 -19.52
CA LEU A 414 4.50 -19.17 -18.87
C LEU A 414 3.26 -19.10 -17.98
N ILE A 415 2.13 -19.56 -18.50
CA ILE A 415 0.88 -19.64 -17.74
C ILE A 415 1.06 -20.61 -16.56
N PRO A 416 1.44 -21.89 -16.76
CA PRO A 416 1.70 -22.80 -15.65
C PRO A 416 2.67 -22.26 -14.60
N THR A 417 3.75 -21.58 -15.01
CA THR A 417 4.74 -20.97 -14.11
C THR A 417 4.12 -19.85 -13.28
N ALA A 418 3.33 -18.97 -13.91
CA ALA A 418 2.62 -17.91 -13.20
C ALA A 418 1.57 -18.48 -12.23
N GLN A 419 0.86 -19.54 -12.61
CA GLN A 419 -0.09 -20.22 -11.72
C GLN A 419 0.60 -20.83 -10.50
N LEU A 420 1.80 -21.42 -10.67
CA LEU A 420 2.59 -21.92 -9.55
C LEU A 420 3.07 -20.79 -8.63
N SER A 421 3.52 -19.66 -9.20
CA SER A 421 3.86 -18.46 -8.43
C SER A 421 2.67 -17.93 -7.62
N LEU A 422 1.49 -17.86 -8.25
CA LEU A 422 0.23 -17.52 -7.60
C LEU A 422 -0.13 -18.51 -6.47
N PHE A 423 0.07 -19.82 -6.67
CA PHE A 423 -0.14 -20.83 -5.64
C PHE A 423 0.77 -20.60 -4.43
N ASP A 424 2.06 -20.39 -4.64
CA ASP A 424 3.01 -20.15 -3.55
C ASP A 424 2.70 -18.85 -2.78
N ARG A 425 2.31 -17.79 -3.50
CA ARG A 425 1.88 -16.51 -2.91
C ARG A 425 0.57 -16.65 -2.13
N ALA A 426 -0.41 -17.35 -2.68
CA ALA A 426 -1.69 -17.62 -2.04
C ALA A 426 -1.51 -18.50 -0.79
N LYS A 427 -0.61 -19.49 -0.82
CA LYS A 427 -0.27 -20.33 0.34
C LYS A 427 0.28 -19.48 1.49
N GLN A 428 1.21 -18.57 1.21
CA GLN A 428 1.75 -17.65 2.23
C GLN A 428 0.65 -16.75 2.81
N TYR A 429 -0.26 -16.25 1.98
CA TYR A 429 -1.39 -15.42 2.45
C TYR A 429 -2.37 -16.24 3.28
N TYR A 430 -2.76 -17.42 2.81
CA TYR A 430 -3.65 -18.35 3.51
C TYR A 430 -3.11 -18.71 4.90
N GLN A 431 -1.82 -19.01 5.01
CA GLN A 431 -1.18 -19.32 6.29
C GLN A 431 -1.33 -18.16 7.29
N LYS A 432 -1.31 -16.90 6.82
CA LYS A 432 -1.55 -15.73 7.67
C LYS A 432 -3.03 -15.57 8.07
N THR A 433 -3.97 -15.89 7.18
CA THR A 433 -5.41 -15.77 7.46
C THR A 433 -5.98 -16.92 8.31
N MET A 434 -5.26 -18.04 8.34
CA MET A 434 -5.51 -19.22 9.17
C MET A 434 -5.14 -19.02 10.64
N ILE A 435 -4.35 -18.00 10.91
CA ILE A 435 -4.05 -17.60 12.26
C ILE A 435 -5.25 -16.77 12.72
N SER A 436 -6.05 -17.30 13.66
CA SER A 436 -7.13 -16.51 14.25
C SER A 436 -6.51 -15.25 14.86
N ASN A 437 -6.78 -14.04 14.36
CA ASN A 437 -6.22 -12.81 14.98
C ASN A 437 -6.93 -12.43 16.28
N SER A 438 -7.46 -13.42 16.98
CA SER A 438 -8.10 -13.23 18.27
C SER A 438 -7.04 -12.89 19.29
N ASN A 439 -7.30 -11.82 20.04
CA ASN A 439 -6.43 -11.38 21.11
C ASN A 439 -7.02 -11.89 22.43
N PHE A 440 -6.15 -12.43 23.27
CA PHE A 440 -6.47 -12.94 24.59
C PHE A 440 -5.91 -11.99 25.63
N THR A 441 -6.75 -11.54 26.55
CA THR A 441 -6.27 -10.83 27.75
C THR A 441 -6.05 -11.86 28.84
N CYS A 442 -4.79 -12.08 29.18
CA CYS A 442 -4.34 -12.97 30.23
C CYS A 442 -4.08 -12.16 31.49
N THR A 443 -4.90 -12.36 32.53
CA THR A 443 -4.69 -11.76 33.85
C THR A 443 -3.82 -12.69 34.67
N MET A 444 -2.62 -12.28 35.03
CA MET A 444 -1.65 -13.12 35.73
C MET A 444 -2.03 -13.35 37.20
N ASP A 445 -1.62 -14.50 37.72
CA ASP A 445 -1.66 -14.76 39.16
C ASP A 445 -0.52 -14.00 39.85
N GLY A 446 -0.85 -13.11 40.78
CA GLY A 446 0.12 -12.27 41.48
C GLY A 446 1.15 -13.05 42.29
N ASP A 447 0.74 -14.15 42.93
CA ASP A 447 1.62 -14.99 43.75
C ASP A 447 2.62 -15.77 42.89
N LYS A 448 2.30 -15.98 41.60
CA LYS A 448 3.21 -16.61 40.63
C LYS A 448 4.08 -15.60 39.92
N PHE A 449 3.52 -14.44 39.63
CA PHE A 449 4.18 -13.35 38.94
C PHE A 449 5.31 -12.73 39.77
N TYR A 450 5.14 -12.71 41.10
CA TYR A 450 6.15 -12.22 42.02
C TYR A 450 6.67 -13.34 42.91
N ASN A 451 7.94 -13.67 42.76
CA ASN A 451 8.59 -14.72 43.55
C ASN A 451 9.86 -14.17 44.23
N ASP A 452 9.81 -14.09 45.57
CA ASP A 452 10.94 -13.73 46.43
C ASP A 452 11.72 -12.47 45.98
N GLY A 453 11.02 -11.42 45.56
CA GLY A 453 11.65 -10.15 45.13
C GLY A 453 11.92 -10.04 43.64
N THR A 454 11.60 -11.06 42.85
CA THR A 454 11.76 -11.07 41.39
C THR A 454 10.39 -11.07 40.72
N TYR A 455 10.20 -10.18 39.75
CA TYR A 455 9.01 -10.12 38.90
C TYR A 455 9.26 -10.91 37.60
N ASP A 456 8.27 -11.69 37.17
CA ASP A 456 8.28 -12.42 35.91
C ASP A 456 7.72 -11.55 34.77
N TYR A 457 8.43 -10.44 34.46
CA TYR A 457 8.02 -9.54 33.38
C TYR A 457 8.21 -10.19 32.01
N HIS A 458 7.19 -10.09 31.17
CA HIS A 458 7.21 -10.65 29.83
C HIS A 458 7.24 -9.53 28.76
N PRO A 459 8.30 -9.40 27.95
CA PRO A 459 8.41 -8.34 26.94
C PRO A 459 7.46 -8.53 25.75
N LEU A 460 7.26 -7.46 24.99
CA LEU A 460 6.57 -7.57 23.69
C LEU A 460 7.32 -8.52 22.76
N GLY A 461 6.55 -9.29 22.00
CA GLY A 461 7.04 -10.28 21.05
C GLY A 461 7.49 -11.59 21.67
N GLU A 462 7.52 -11.74 23.00
CA GLU A 462 7.75 -13.05 23.62
C GLU A 462 6.68 -14.04 23.17
N GLN A 463 7.09 -15.23 22.71
CA GLN A 463 6.15 -16.28 22.31
C GLN A 463 5.53 -16.92 23.55
N VAL A 464 4.25 -17.20 23.47
CA VAL A 464 3.44 -17.74 24.56
C VAL A 464 2.69 -18.97 24.07
N LYS A 465 2.84 -20.08 24.80
CA LYS A 465 1.94 -21.22 24.72
C LYS A 465 0.78 -20.98 25.70
N LEU A 466 -0.37 -20.58 25.16
CA LEU A 466 -1.61 -20.46 25.91
C LEU A 466 -2.18 -21.85 26.15
N ILE A 467 -2.48 -22.22 27.39
CA ILE A 467 -3.12 -23.48 27.76
C ILE A 467 -4.49 -23.17 28.37
N ASN A 468 -5.53 -23.68 27.70
CA ASN A 468 -6.92 -23.48 28.06
C ASN A 468 -7.83 -24.48 27.32
N ASP A 469 -8.81 -25.06 28.01
CA ASP A 469 -9.80 -25.99 27.43
C ASP A 469 -10.61 -25.42 26.27
N MET A 470 -10.65 -24.08 26.10
CA MET A 470 -11.30 -23.44 24.95
C MET A 470 -10.60 -23.71 23.62
N PHE A 471 -9.32 -24.13 23.61
CA PHE A 471 -8.56 -24.33 22.38
C PHE A 471 -8.80 -25.70 21.77
N ALA A 472 -8.76 -25.79 20.44
CA ALA A 472 -9.00 -27.06 19.74
C ALA A 472 -7.75 -27.96 19.63
N GLN A 473 -6.55 -27.39 19.66
CA GLN A 473 -5.30 -28.16 19.55
C GLN A 473 -4.95 -28.76 20.90
N VAL A 474 -4.36 -29.97 20.90
CA VAL A 474 -3.99 -30.70 22.10
C VAL A 474 -2.51 -31.05 22.02
N ASP A 475 -1.76 -30.82 23.10
CA ASP A 475 -0.34 -31.15 23.16
C ASP A 475 -0.09 -32.62 23.52
N ALA A 476 1.18 -33.01 23.63
CA ALA A 476 1.57 -34.39 23.94
C ALA A 476 1.06 -34.90 25.31
N ASP A 477 0.76 -33.99 26.23
CA ASP A 477 0.28 -34.29 27.58
C ASP A 477 -1.26 -34.25 27.67
N GLY A 478 -1.94 -34.02 26.54
CA GLY A 478 -3.40 -33.95 26.49
C GLY A 478 -3.98 -32.59 26.86
N LYS A 479 -3.16 -31.54 27.01
CA LYS A 479 -3.64 -30.19 27.34
C LYS A 479 -4.03 -29.42 26.08
N HIS A 480 -5.18 -28.74 26.15
CA HIS A 480 -5.65 -27.87 25.08
C HIS A 480 -4.82 -26.59 25.01
N TYR A 481 -4.23 -26.28 23.86
CA TYR A 481 -3.27 -25.19 23.73
C TYR A 481 -3.40 -24.39 22.43
N ARG A 482 -2.75 -23.22 22.44
CA ARG A 482 -2.53 -22.37 21.29
C ARG A 482 -1.20 -21.63 21.44
N ASN A 483 -0.37 -21.66 20.40
CA ASN A 483 0.82 -20.81 20.34
C ASN A 483 0.45 -19.41 19.88
N SER A 484 1.02 -18.40 20.51
CA SER A 484 0.91 -17.00 20.11
C SER A 484 2.05 -16.15 20.67
N ARG A 485 1.89 -14.82 20.77
CA ARG A 485 2.91 -13.90 21.32
C ARG A 485 2.31 -12.69 22.02
N ILE A 486 3.08 -12.06 22.87
CA ILE A 486 2.66 -10.85 23.59
C ILE A 486 2.70 -9.65 22.65
N ILE A 487 1.56 -8.98 22.49
CA ILE A 487 1.39 -7.78 21.66
C ILE A 487 0.97 -6.55 22.48
N GLY A 488 0.69 -6.73 23.77
CA GLY A 488 0.43 -5.64 24.69
C GLY A 488 0.48 -6.06 26.15
N MET A 489 0.51 -5.08 27.05
CA MET A 489 0.54 -5.26 28.50
C MET A 489 -0.08 -4.07 29.23
N GLU A 490 -0.73 -4.35 30.35
CA GLU A 490 -1.09 -3.38 31.38
C GLU A 490 -0.55 -3.88 32.72
N ILE A 491 0.36 -3.11 33.33
CA ILE A 491 1.04 -3.50 34.58
C ILE A 491 0.77 -2.42 35.63
N PRO A 492 0.18 -2.75 36.79
CA PRO A 492 0.05 -1.80 37.89
C PRO A 492 1.43 -1.29 38.34
N LEU A 493 1.53 -0.03 38.76
CA LEU A 493 2.80 0.54 39.24
C LEU A 493 2.83 0.69 40.77
N ASP A 494 1.67 0.82 41.39
CA ASP A 494 1.47 0.79 42.84
C ASP A 494 1.82 -0.57 43.43
N ILE A 495 1.19 -1.64 42.93
CA ILE A 495 1.44 -3.01 43.34
C ILE A 495 1.65 -3.85 42.07
N PRO A 496 2.89 -3.96 41.55
CA PRO A 496 3.12 -4.52 40.20
C PRO A 496 2.68 -5.97 39.99
N TYR A 497 2.51 -6.73 41.07
CA TYR A 497 2.02 -8.10 41.04
C TYR A 497 0.50 -8.22 41.27
N ASP A 498 -0.22 -7.12 41.48
CA ASP A 498 -1.68 -7.11 41.61
C ASP A 498 -2.35 -7.31 40.25
N HIS A 499 -2.27 -8.55 39.76
CA HIS A 499 -2.94 -9.03 38.56
C HIS A 499 -2.56 -8.27 37.27
N PRO A 500 -1.25 -8.20 36.91
CA PRO A 500 -0.85 -7.62 35.64
C PRO A 500 -1.50 -8.36 34.48
N GLN A 501 -1.77 -7.64 33.39
CA GLN A 501 -2.48 -8.15 32.23
C GLN A 501 -1.59 -8.14 31.00
N TYR A 502 -1.61 -9.23 30.26
CA TYR A 502 -0.95 -9.32 28.96
C TYR A 502 -1.97 -9.55 27.86
N THR A 503 -1.84 -8.79 26.78
CA THR A 503 -2.59 -9.02 25.54
C THR A 503 -1.75 -9.91 24.65
N VAL A 504 -2.23 -11.13 24.42
CA VAL A 504 -1.56 -12.17 23.65
C VAL A 504 -2.31 -12.40 22.34
N GLY A 505 -1.62 -12.33 21.21
CA GLY A 505 -2.24 -12.45 19.89
C GLY A 505 -1.25 -12.33 18.74
N GLU A 506 -1.78 -12.33 17.52
CA GLU A 506 -1.00 -12.52 16.30
C GLU A 506 -0.88 -11.25 15.48
N LYS A 507 -1.86 -10.36 15.62
CA LYS A 507 -1.87 -9.08 14.94
C LYS A 507 -2.17 -8.00 15.97
N ALA A 508 -1.25 -7.05 16.10
CA ALA A 508 -1.56 -5.83 16.85
C ALA A 508 -2.77 -5.15 16.21
N ALA A 509 -3.72 -4.68 17.03
CA ALA A 509 -4.83 -3.88 16.52
C ALA A 509 -4.25 -2.57 15.97
N THR A 510 -4.15 -2.44 14.64
CA THR A 510 -3.76 -1.20 13.95
C THR A 510 -4.88 -0.15 14.07
N SER A 511 -5.16 0.32 15.29
CA SER A 511 -6.17 1.34 15.57
C SER A 511 -5.81 2.72 15.01
N ARG A 512 -4.54 2.96 14.66
CA ARG A 512 -4.06 4.30 14.28
C ARG A 512 -4.33 4.70 12.84
N LEU A 513 -4.40 3.77 11.88
CA LEU A 513 -4.82 4.14 10.51
C LEU A 513 -6.29 4.60 10.50
N GLY A 514 -7.18 3.91 11.21
CA GLY A 514 -8.57 4.38 11.37
C GLY A 514 -8.68 5.73 12.10
N LYS A 515 -7.80 6.02 13.07
CA LYS A 515 -7.73 7.34 13.73
C LYS A 515 -7.10 8.43 12.85
N LEU A 516 -6.29 8.07 11.85
CA LEU A 516 -5.78 8.98 10.83
C LEU A 516 -6.90 9.34 9.84
N GLU A 517 -7.73 8.38 9.44
CA GLU A 517 -8.99 8.63 8.71
C GLU A 517 -9.91 9.57 9.51
N ASP A 518 -10.13 9.30 10.79
CA ASP A 518 -10.94 10.15 11.68
C ASP A 518 -10.34 11.56 11.94
N LYS A 519 -8.99 11.69 11.91
CA LYS A 519 -8.30 12.98 12.03
C LYS A 519 -8.32 13.78 10.73
N VAL A 520 -8.24 13.13 9.57
CA VAL A 520 -8.39 13.78 8.25
C VAL A 520 -9.77 14.44 8.13
N ASP A 521 -10.80 13.87 8.77
CA ASP A 521 -12.15 14.45 8.82
C ASP A 521 -12.35 15.55 9.90
N SER A 522 -11.41 15.74 10.84
CA SER A 522 -11.63 16.58 12.03
C SER A 522 -10.63 17.73 12.26
N ILE A 523 -9.70 18.00 11.34
CA ILE A 523 -8.81 19.18 11.45
C ILE A 523 -9.60 20.47 11.22
N LYS A 524 -9.92 21.16 12.32
CA LYS A 524 -10.32 22.57 12.34
C LYS A 524 -9.17 23.42 12.86
N VAL A 525 -8.67 24.34 12.04
CA VAL A 525 -7.72 25.38 12.47
C VAL A 525 -8.41 26.73 12.33
N ASN A 526 -8.51 27.48 13.43
CA ASN A 526 -9.09 28.83 13.50
C ASN A 526 -10.53 28.98 12.99
N GLY A 527 -11.41 28.03 13.31
CA GLY A 527 -12.84 28.16 13.00
C GLY A 527 -13.19 28.05 11.50
N MET A 528 -12.22 27.70 10.65
CA MET A 528 -12.46 27.32 9.26
C MET A 528 -12.18 25.83 9.08
N GLN A 529 -13.15 25.15 8.48
CA GLN A 529 -13.08 23.74 8.10
C GLN A 529 -12.11 23.62 6.92
N ILE A 530 -11.00 22.89 7.09
CA ILE A 530 -10.15 22.43 5.99
C ILE A 530 -10.16 20.91 6.11
N GLY A 531 -11.14 20.28 5.47
CA GLY A 531 -11.47 18.87 5.66
C GLY A 531 -12.97 18.69 5.52
N GLY A 532 -13.43 18.57 4.28
CA GLY A 532 -14.83 18.51 3.93
C GLY A 532 -15.01 18.86 2.46
N THR A 533 -14.94 17.83 1.61
CA THR A 533 -15.62 17.74 0.30
C THR A 533 -15.97 19.08 -0.35
N GLY A 534 -14.95 19.73 -0.92
CA GLY A 534 -15.17 20.97 -1.66
C GLY A 534 -13.87 21.57 -2.16
N SER A 535 -13.58 21.36 -3.44
CA SER A 535 -12.65 22.15 -4.25
C SER A 535 -11.17 22.13 -3.83
N GLY A 536 -10.40 21.30 -4.54
CA GLY A 536 -8.98 21.54 -4.80
C GLY A 536 -8.02 20.54 -4.14
N ASN A 537 -7.51 19.62 -4.97
CA ASN A 537 -6.30 18.81 -4.78
C ASN A 537 -6.10 18.15 -3.41
N GLY A 538 -6.63 16.93 -3.26
CA GLY A 538 -6.22 16.01 -2.19
C GLY A 538 -7.09 14.75 -2.13
N GLY A 539 -6.48 13.58 -2.38
CA GLY A 539 -6.85 12.28 -1.80
C GLY A 539 -8.17 11.61 -2.19
N GLY A 540 -8.93 12.13 -3.15
CA GLY A 540 -10.15 11.49 -3.65
C GLY A 540 -10.05 11.17 -5.13
N VAL A 541 -10.54 10.00 -5.50
CA VAL A 541 -10.96 9.61 -6.85
C VAL A 541 -11.39 10.85 -7.69
N TYR A 542 -10.55 11.26 -8.65
CA TYR A 542 -10.71 12.53 -9.36
C TYR A 542 -11.76 12.41 -10.48
N VAL A 543 -12.77 13.27 -10.43
CA VAL A 543 -13.86 13.36 -11.43
C VAL A 543 -13.66 14.64 -12.24
N ILE A 544 -13.30 14.52 -13.53
CA ILE A 544 -13.14 15.67 -14.42
C ILE A 544 -14.51 16.31 -14.68
N GLY A 545 -14.70 17.53 -14.17
CA GLY A 545 -15.90 18.32 -14.42
C GLY A 545 -15.90 18.99 -15.79
N MET A 546 -17.07 19.49 -16.23
CA MET A 546 -17.26 20.10 -17.56
C MET A 546 -16.38 21.34 -17.84
N ASN A 547 -15.84 21.99 -16.81
CA ASN A 547 -15.00 23.20 -16.91
C ASN A 547 -13.59 22.99 -16.32
N ASP A 548 -13.16 21.73 -16.23
CA ASP A 548 -11.89 21.33 -15.63
C ASP A 548 -10.77 21.29 -16.70
N THR A 549 -9.59 21.79 -16.37
CA THR A 549 -8.42 21.87 -17.27
C THR A 549 -7.45 20.71 -17.10
N THR A 550 -7.77 19.72 -16.24
CA THR A 550 -6.91 18.58 -15.96
C THR A 550 -6.83 17.61 -17.15
N PRO A 551 -5.62 17.18 -17.57
CA PRO A 551 -5.44 16.19 -18.64
C PRO A 551 -6.12 14.86 -18.28
N ALA A 552 -6.77 14.21 -19.24
CA ALA A 552 -7.35 12.88 -18.99
C ALA A 552 -6.26 11.81 -18.94
N SER A 553 -6.31 10.97 -17.92
CA SER A 553 -5.59 9.72 -17.79
C SER A 553 -6.56 8.56 -17.57
N ASP A 554 -6.03 7.33 -17.56
CA ASP A 554 -6.81 6.11 -17.27
C ASP A 554 -7.03 5.87 -15.77
N SER A 555 -6.51 6.75 -14.91
CA SER A 555 -6.65 6.70 -13.44
C SER A 555 -7.83 7.50 -12.89
N ASN A 556 -8.57 8.23 -13.72
CA ASN A 556 -9.75 9.01 -13.32
C ASN A 556 -11.02 8.15 -13.42
N VAL A 557 -12.08 8.45 -12.64
CA VAL A 557 -13.35 7.67 -12.70
C VAL A 557 -13.89 7.67 -14.11
N TYR A 558 -14.06 6.47 -14.66
CA TYR A 558 -14.50 6.24 -16.02
C TYR A 558 -13.54 6.86 -17.04
N SER A 559 -12.30 6.34 -17.10
CA SER A 559 -11.25 6.55 -18.12
C SER A 559 -11.60 7.61 -19.17
N ALA A 560 -11.37 8.88 -18.85
CA ALA A 560 -11.70 9.99 -19.73
C ALA A 560 -10.93 9.93 -21.06
N ARG A 561 -9.79 9.20 -21.11
CA ARG A 561 -9.08 8.84 -22.33
C ARG A 561 -9.85 7.85 -23.20
N ARG A 562 -10.39 6.78 -22.62
CA ARG A 562 -11.30 5.86 -23.31
C ARG A 562 -12.52 6.58 -23.87
N SER A 563 -13.15 7.47 -23.10
CA SER A 563 -14.26 8.28 -23.59
C SER A 563 -13.86 9.20 -24.75
N ARG A 564 -12.64 9.78 -24.75
CA ARG A 564 -12.13 10.55 -25.90
C ARG A 564 -11.84 9.68 -27.12
N MET A 565 -11.45 8.42 -26.95
CA MET A 565 -11.21 7.49 -28.06
C MET A 565 -12.50 6.86 -28.60
N GLU A 566 -13.54 6.72 -27.75
CA GLU A 566 -14.83 6.13 -28.12
C GLU A 566 -15.82 7.15 -28.72
N PHE A 567 -15.67 8.46 -28.43
CA PHE A 567 -16.58 9.51 -28.90
C PHE A 567 -15.85 10.61 -29.69
N VAL A 568 -16.43 11.06 -30.81
CA VAL A 568 -15.93 12.23 -31.56
C VAL A 568 -16.18 13.50 -30.75
N SER A 569 -15.10 14.19 -30.32
CA SER A 569 -15.23 15.42 -29.52
C SER A 569 -15.88 16.56 -30.29
N ARG A 570 -16.61 17.41 -29.57
CA ARG A 570 -17.15 18.69 -30.07
C ARG A 570 -16.21 19.89 -29.86
N LEU A 571 -15.14 19.69 -29.09
CA LEU A 571 -14.24 20.76 -28.61
C LEU A 571 -12.80 20.63 -29.11
N GLN A 572 -12.41 19.46 -29.64
CA GLN A 572 -11.04 19.16 -30.05
C GLN A 572 -11.05 18.36 -31.36
N ASP A 573 -10.03 18.56 -32.19
CA ASP A 573 -9.84 17.81 -33.44
C ASP A 573 -9.63 16.33 -33.15
N ASN A 574 -10.31 15.44 -33.90
CA ASN A 574 -10.24 14.00 -33.73
C ASN A 574 -10.24 13.26 -35.07
N THR A 575 -9.71 12.04 -35.10
CA THR A 575 -9.73 11.15 -36.27
C THR A 575 -10.50 9.88 -35.93
N ALA A 576 -11.65 9.67 -36.58
CA ALA A 576 -12.44 8.46 -36.43
C ALA A 576 -11.98 7.38 -37.41
N LYS A 577 -11.68 6.17 -36.91
CA LYS A 577 -11.31 5.01 -37.74
C LYS A 577 -12.49 4.02 -37.76
N GLY A 578 -13.47 4.27 -38.63
CA GLY A 578 -14.68 3.45 -38.79
C GLY A 578 -15.85 4.23 -39.42
N THR A 579 -16.95 3.53 -39.74
CA THR A 579 -18.19 4.18 -40.25
C THR A 579 -18.92 4.91 -39.12
N ILE A 580 -19.12 6.23 -39.25
CA ILE A 580 -19.91 7.03 -38.30
C ILE A 580 -21.31 7.28 -38.87
N THR A 581 -22.34 6.83 -38.16
CA THR A 581 -23.75 7.04 -38.53
C THR A 581 -24.35 8.15 -37.67
N TRP A 582 -24.87 9.21 -38.29
CA TRP A 582 -25.49 10.34 -37.58
C TRP A 582 -27.02 10.26 -37.63
N GLU A 583 -27.68 10.14 -36.48
CA GLU A 583 -29.15 9.99 -36.40
C GLU A 583 -29.92 11.31 -36.63
N LYS A 584 -29.28 12.47 -36.44
CA LYS A 584 -29.90 13.80 -36.59
C LYS A 584 -29.07 14.70 -37.50
N VAL A 585 -29.18 14.46 -38.80
CA VAL A 585 -28.47 15.18 -39.87
C VAL A 585 -28.83 16.69 -39.92
N GLN A 586 -29.94 17.12 -39.30
CA GLN A 586 -30.57 18.45 -39.46
C GLN A 586 -29.82 19.71 -39.02
N LYS A 587 -28.63 19.63 -38.39
CA LYS A 587 -27.90 20.84 -37.95
C LYS A 587 -26.44 20.96 -38.39
N PHE A 588 -25.97 20.07 -39.26
CA PHE A 588 -24.67 20.20 -39.96
C PHE A 588 -24.84 20.73 -41.41
N PHE A 589 -25.95 21.43 -41.68
CA PHE A 589 -26.35 21.84 -43.04
C PHE A 589 -25.90 23.27 -43.36
N SER A 590 -24.59 23.47 -43.52
CA SER A 590 -24.05 24.65 -44.23
C SER A 590 -22.99 24.30 -45.28
N GLY A 591 -22.64 23.01 -45.46
CA GLY A 591 -21.89 22.56 -46.63
C GLY A 591 -21.21 21.21 -46.47
N LEU A 592 -21.87 20.14 -46.91
CA LEU A 592 -21.40 19.21 -47.96
C LEU A 592 -22.43 18.07 -48.14
N HIS A 593 -22.93 17.87 -49.36
CA HIS A 593 -23.63 16.63 -49.73
C HIS A 593 -23.53 16.31 -51.23
N VAL A 594 -23.04 15.11 -51.57
CA VAL A 594 -23.36 14.35 -52.80
C VAL A 594 -23.13 12.86 -52.51
N GLY A 595 -24.08 11.91 -52.37
CA GLY A 595 -25.55 11.87 -52.36
C GLY A 595 -26.04 10.41 -52.12
N ASN A 596 -27.32 10.18 -51.77
CA ASN A 596 -28.07 8.89 -51.88
C ASN A 596 -29.58 9.16 -51.65
N SER A 597 -30.60 8.51 -52.22
CA SER A 597 -30.88 7.96 -53.56
C SER A 597 -32.36 8.21 -53.82
N ASN A 598 -32.65 8.91 -54.91
CA ASN A 598 -33.84 8.64 -55.68
C ASN A 598 -33.31 8.36 -57.09
N ASN A 599 -33.83 7.33 -57.78
CA ASN A 599 -33.29 6.73 -59.02
C ASN A 599 -33.09 7.66 -60.23
N GLU A 600 -33.24 8.97 -60.07
CA GLU A 600 -33.24 9.93 -61.18
C GLU A 600 -32.35 11.15 -60.96
N ASN A 601 -31.73 11.37 -59.78
CA ASN A 601 -30.75 12.46 -59.57
C ASN A 601 -29.80 12.13 -58.42
N GLY A 602 -28.52 11.88 -58.70
CA GLY A 602 -27.54 11.58 -57.66
C GLY A 602 -26.11 11.67 -58.14
N GLY A 603 -25.34 12.60 -57.56
CA GLY A 603 -23.89 12.62 -57.73
C GLY A 603 -23.17 11.77 -56.70
N SER A 604 -22.01 11.23 -57.08
CA SER A 604 -21.16 10.36 -56.27
C SER A 604 -19.74 10.92 -56.23
N TRP A 605 -19.13 10.96 -55.04
CA TRP A 605 -17.73 11.31 -54.86
C TRP A 605 -16.97 10.12 -54.28
N ILE A 606 -16.14 9.48 -55.11
CA ILE A 606 -15.43 8.24 -54.75
C ILE A 606 -13.93 8.39 -55.11
N PRO A 607 -13.00 8.01 -54.22
CA PRO A 607 -11.59 7.87 -54.59
C PRO A 607 -11.36 6.58 -55.39
N ASP A 608 -10.55 6.62 -56.43
CA ASP A 608 -10.09 5.39 -57.11
C ASP A 608 -9.00 4.65 -56.31
N ALA A 609 -8.59 3.49 -56.81
CA ALA A 609 -7.56 2.65 -56.18
C ALA A 609 -6.18 3.34 -56.04
N GLU A 610 -5.98 4.47 -56.73
CA GLU A 610 -4.76 5.27 -56.71
C GLU A 610 -4.93 6.55 -55.85
N GLY A 611 -6.08 6.71 -55.17
CA GLY A 611 -6.38 7.82 -54.27
C GLY A 611 -6.86 9.10 -54.96
N ARG A 612 -7.15 9.08 -56.26
CA ARG A 612 -7.65 10.25 -56.99
C ARG A 612 -9.15 10.37 -56.79
N SER A 613 -9.61 11.59 -56.51
CA SER A 613 -11.02 11.89 -56.28
C SER A 613 -11.81 12.00 -57.59
N HIS A 614 -12.85 11.19 -57.74
CA HIS A 614 -13.80 11.26 -58.86
C HIS A 614 -15.14 11.79 -58.39
N LEU A 615 -15.61 12.88 -59.02
CA LEU A 615 -16.97 13.39 -58.84
C LEU A 615 -17.79 13.05 -60.09
N ILE A 616 -18.87 12.30 -59.90
CA ILE A 616 -19.90 12.05 -60.90
C ILE A 616 -21.11 12.86 -60.47
N THR A 617 -21.69 13.71 -61.32
CA THR A 617 -22.91 14.48 -61.01
C THR A 617 -23.67 14.83 -62.28
N ASP A 618 -24.99 14.87 -62.21
CA ASP A 618 -25.84 15.21 -63.36
C ASP A 618 -25.84 16.71 -63.67
N TYR A 619 -25.58 17.56 -62.67
CA TYR A 619 -25.51 19.02 -62.81
C TYR A 619 -24.44 19.61 -61.89
N LEU A 620 -23.66 20.56 -62.42
CA LEU A 620 -22.64 21.31 -61.68
C LEU A 620 -22.84 22.81 -61.93
N GLU A 621 -23.27 23.55 -60.89
CA GLU A 621 -23.34 25.02 -60.93
C GLU A 621 -22.09 25.61 -60.26
N VAL A 622 -21.30 26.38 -61.01
CA VAL A 622 -20.12 27.08 -60.48
C VAL A 622 -20.34 28.58 -60.57
N ARG A 623 -20.47 29.25 -59.41
CA ARG A 623 -20.78 30.69 -59.36
C ARG A 623 -19.58 31.62 -59.56
N MET A 624 -18.35 31.11 -59.50
CA MET A 624 -17.15 31.94 -59.62
C MET A 624 -16.23 31.52 -60.77
N LYS A 625 -15.47 30.44 -60.64
CA LYS A 625 -14.55 29.95 -61.69
C LYS A 625 -14.22 28.48 -61.47
N ALA A 626 -14.26 27.70 -62.53
CA ALA A 626 -13.68 26.34 -62.58
C ALA A 626 -12.40 26.39 -63.40
N ILE A 627 -11.35 25.69 -62.96
CA ILE A 627 -10.09 25.51 -63.69
C ILE A 627 -9.93 24.02 -63.92
N PHE A 628 -9.80 23.62 -65.18
CA PHE A 628 -9.50 22.26 -65.57
C PHE A 628 -8.09 22.26 -66.15
N GLU A 629 -7.20 21.48 -65.57
CA GLU A 629 -5.82 21.29 -66.04
C GLU A 629 -5.72 19.84 -66.52
N GLU A 630 -5.09 19.66 -67.68
CA GLU A 630 -4.95 18.35 -68.36
C GLU A 630 -3.74 17.58 -67.85
#